data_AF-A0A6B0HDK6-F1
#
_entry.id   AF-A0A6B0HDK6-F1
#
_cell.length_a   1.000
_cell.length_b   1.000
_cell.length_c   1.000
_cell.angle_alpha   90.00
_cell.angle_beta   90.00
_cell.angle_gamma   90.00
#
_symmetry.space_group_name_H-M   'P 1'
#
loop_
_entity.id
_entity.type
_entity.pdbx_description
1 polymer ?
#
loop_
_entity_poly.entity_id
_entity_poly.type
_entity_poly.pdbx_seq_one_letter_code
_entity_poly.pdbx_strand_id
1 'polypeptide(L)'
;MTDPITIQWTPAGGLPRRITFEPHEEGYHRIEQEWNGTNWRHCGLESVTDCTLTAPPTPEPAEPPTLQELLTTIRDTWTDPDPQVLLFEPPTEYEAVAAIDGELRHRNAHRTTVHTITEAHLEHHLQSSGLPSIRPLSETPFERAQFTESPLSTHS
;
A
#
# COMPACT_ATOMS: atom_id res chain seq x y z
N MET A 1 -13.13 -20.42 -28.31
CA MET A 1 -11.95 -19.56 -28.46
C MET A 1 -11.88 -18.75 -27.19
N THR A 2 -10.85 -18.98 -26.37
CA THR A 2 -10.66 -18.24 -25.12
C THR A 2 -10.06 -16.88 -25.47
N ASP A 3 -10.50 -15.80 -24.81
CA ASP A 3 -9.90 -14.50 -25.01
C ASP A 3 -8.50 -14.44 -24.38
N PRO A 4 -7.55 -13.68 -24.98
CA PRO A 4 -6.22 -13.54 -24.41
C PRO A 4 -6.28 -12.80 -23.06
N ILE A 5 -5.57 -13.32 -22.06
CA ILE A 5 -5.48 -12.69 -20.74
C ILE A 5 -4.25 -11.79 -20.73
N THR A 6 -4.42 -10.51 -20.42
CA THR A 6 -3.29 -9.58 -20.29
C THR A 6 -3.16 -9.08 -18.85
N ILE A 7 -1.97 -9.24 -18.28
CA ILE A 7 -1.60 -8.72 -16.96
C ILE A 7 -0.54 -7.64 -17.19
N GLN A 8 -0.75 -6.44 -16.64
CA GLN A 8 0.18 -5.32 -16.75
C GLN A 8 0.53 -4.80 -15.36
N TRP A 9 1.80 -4.49 -15.13
CA TRP A 9 2.28 -3.91 -13.88
C TRP A 9 3.51 -3.03 -14.11
N THR A 10 3.81 -2.15 -13.16
CA THR A 10 5.04 -1.36 -13.15
C THR A 10 5.87 -1.76 -11.93
N PRO A 11 7.02 -2.42 -12.10
CA PRO A 11 7.91 -2.73 -10.97
C PRO A 11 8.50 -1.45 -10.37
N ALA A 12 8.71 -1.43 -9.05
CA ALA A 12 9.33 -0.28 -8.37
C ALA A 12 10.72 0.01 -8.97
N GLY A 13 10.90 1.23 -9.49
CA GLY A 13 12.15 1.66 -10.13
C GLY A 13 12.42 1.06 -11.52
N GLY A 14 11.45 0.38 -12.15
CA GLY A 14 11.61 -0.23 -13.46
C GLY A 14 10.61 0.25 -14.51
N LEU A 15 10.81 -0.20 -15.75
CA LEU A 15 9.91 0.09 -16.87
C LEU A 15 8.62 -0.75 -16.76
N PRO A 16 7.47 -0.23 -17.23
CA PRO A 16 6.23 -0.99 -17.29
C PRO A 16 6.41 -2.34 -17.99
N ARG A 17 5.78 -3.38 -17.44
CA ARG A 17 5.81 -4.75 -17.95
C ARG A 17 4.42 -5.26 -18.17
N ARG A 18 4.27 -6.14 -19.15
CA ARG A 18 3.04 -6.91 -19.32
C ARG A 18 3.32 -8.35 -19.75
N ILE A 19 2.42 -9.23 -19.36
CA ILE A 19 2.35 -10.61 -19.82
C ILE A 19 1.02 -10.78 -20.53
N THR A 20 1.06 -11.34 -21.73
CA THR A 20 -0.14 -11.76 -22.46
C THR A 20 -0.13 -13.29 -22.58
N PHE A 21 -1.23 -13.92 -22.21
CA PHE A 21 -1.48 -15.35 -22.44
C PHE A 21 -2.36 -15.48 -23.68
N GLU A 22 -1.76 -15.84 -24.82
CA GLU A 22 -2.49 -16.07 -26.07
C GLU A 22 -2.85 -17.55 -26.20
N PRO A 23 -4.12 -17.91 -26.43
CA PRO A 23 -4.51 -19.31 -26.61
C PRO A 23 -3.77 -19.95 -27.80
N HIS A 24 -3.27 -21.17 -27.60
CA HIS A 24 -2.59 -22.00 -28.59
C HIS A 24 -3.14 -23.44 -28.54
N GLU A 25 -2.82 -24.27 -29.54
CA GLU A 25 -3.42 -25.61 -29.78
C GLU A 25 -3.46 -26.53 -28.53
N GLU A 26 -2.47 -26.45 -27.64
CA GLU A 26 -2.38 -27.26 -26.42
C GLU A 26 -2.20 -26.41 -25.14
N GLY A 27 -2.66 -25.16 -25.12
CA GLY A 27 -2.55 -24.30 -23.94
C GLY A 27 -2.49 -22.82 -24.27
N TYR A 28 -1.46 -22.13 -23.78
CA TYR A 28 -1.24 -20.70 -24.00
C TYR A 28 0.22 -20.41 -24.36
N HIS A 29 0.42 -19.37 -25.14
CA HIS A 29 1.69 -18.68 -25.27
C HIS A 29 1.74 -17.55 -24.24
N ARG A 30 2.64 -17.67 -23.27
CA ARG A 30 2.99 -16.61 -22.33
C ARG A 30 4.01 -15.69 -22.99
N ILE A 31 3.57 -14.49 -23.35
CA ILE A 31 4.37 -13.47 -24.03
C ILE A 31 4.73 -12.37 -23.03
N GLU A 32 5.99 -12.25 -22.70
CA GLU A 32 6.50 -11.15 -21.88
C GLU A 32 6.89 -9.96 -22.75
N GLN A 33 6.42 -8.78 -22.36
CA GLN A 33 6.73 -7.53 -23.04
C GLN A 33 7.13 -6.44 -22.04
N GLU A 34 8.15 -5.67 -22.39
CA GLU A 34 8.65 -4.53 -21.62
C GLU A 34 8.44 -3.25 -22.43
N TRP A 35 7.97 -2.19 -21.77
CA TRP A 35 7.79 -0.89 -22.39
C TRP A 35 9.14 -0.17 -22.52
N ASN A 36 9.55 0.20 -23.74
CA ASN A 36 10.81 0.90 -23.97
C ASN A 36 10.66 2.43 -24.13
N GLY A 37 9.48 2.98 -23.85
CA GLY A 37 9.17 4.40 -24.05
C GLY A 37 8.39 4.71 -25.32
N THR A 38 8.30 3.79 -26.29
CA THR A 38 7.56 4.00 -27.55
C THR A 38 6.67 2.83 -27.92
N ASN A 39 7.12 1.59 -27.67
CA ASN A 39 6.33 0.40 -27.92
C ASN A 39 6.61 -0.70 -26.89
N TRP A 40 5.75 -1.72 -26.92
CA TRP A 40 5.95 -2.96 -26.17
C TRP A 40 6.96 -3.83 -26.92
N ARG A 41 8.14 -4.03 -26.34
CA ARG A 41 9.17 -4.90 -26.90
C ARG A 41 8.99 -6.32 -26.34
N HIS A 42 8.96 -7.31 -27.22
CA HIS A 42 8.94 -8.72 -26.81
C HIS A 42 10.26 -9.07 -26.13
N CYS A 43 10.17 -9.60 -24.91
CA CYS A 43 11.32 -9.99 -24.11
C CYS A 43 11.34 -11.49 -23.80
N GLY A 44 10.19 -12.17 -23.91
CA GLY A 44 10.09 -13.61 -23.71
C GLY A 44 8.84 -14.19 -24.37
N LEU A 45 8.94 -15.46 -24.78
CA LEU A 45 7.84 -16.27 -25.27
C LEU A 45 8.02 -17.67 -24.70
N GLU A 46 6.98 -18.20 -24.07
CA GLU A 46 6.97 -19.53 -23.48
C GLU A 46 5.63 -20.21 -23.75
N SER A 47 5.67 -21.50 -24.09
CA SER A 47 4.45 -22.32 -24.22
C SER A 47 4.12 -22.92 -22.86
N VAL A 48 2.93 -22.59 -22.34
CA VAL A 48 2.45 -23.08 -21.04
C VAL A 48 1.14 -23.84 -21.23
N THR A 49 1.06 -25.05 -20.67
CA THR A 49 -0.15 -25.88 -20.73
C THR A 49 -1.14 -25.54 -19.62
N ASP A 50 -0.70 -24.81 -18.58
CA ASP A 50 -1.51 -24.36 -17.45
C ASP A 50 -1.10 -22.94 -17.03
N CYS A 51 -2.09 -22.11 -16.67
CA CYS A 51 -1.87 -20.72 -16.25
C CYS A 51 -1.89 -20.61 -14.72
N THR A 52 -0.94 -21.24 -14.03
CA THR A 52 -0.79 -21.07 -12.58
C THR A 52 0.02 -19.82 -12.24
N LEU A 53 -0.63 -18.85 -11.58
CA LEU A 53 0.06 -17.75 -10.90
C LEU A 53 0.81 -18.32 -9.68
N THR A 54 2.11 -18.54 -9.84
CA THR A 54 2.98 -18.98 -8.74
C THR A 54 3.75 -17.76 -8.24
N ALA A 55 3.48 -17.33 -7.00
CA ALA A 55 4.35 -16.37 -6.34
C ALA A 55 5.77 -16.97 -6.24
N PRO A 56 6.85 -16.17 -6.31
CA PRO A 56 8.19 -16.69 -6.04
C PRO A 56 8.19 -17.42 -4.68
N PRO A 57 9.06 -18.43 -4.48
CA PRO A 57 9.24 -19.07 -3.18
C PRO A 57 9.95 -18.08 -2.24
N THR A 58 9.23 -17.05 -1.82
CA THR A 58 9.53 -16.30 -0.62
C THR A 58 9.31 -17.26 0.54
N PRO A 59 10.16 -17.32 1.59
CA PRO A 59 9.76 -17.96 2.84
C PRO A 59 8.37 -17.39 3.17
N GLU A 60 7.38 -18.26 3.36
CA GLU A 60 5.95 -17.92 3.45
C GLU A 60 5.78 -16.47 3.91
N PRO A 61 5.28 -15.56 3.05
CA PRO A 61 5.05 -14.21 3.53
C PRO A 61 4.10 -14.40 4.71
N ALA A 62 4.57 -14.03 5.91
CA ALA A 62 3.73 -14.02 7.09
C ALA A 62 2.42 -13.36 6.66
N GLU A 63 1.29 -14.00 6.97
CA GLU A 63 -0.02 -13.45 6.63
C GLU A 63 0.00 -11.95 6.93
N PRO A 64 -0.37 -11.09 5.96
CA PRO A 64 -0.26 -9.65 6.18
C PRO A 64 -1.02 -9.30 7.45
N PRO A 65 -0.46 -8.41 8.30
CA PRO A 65 -1.08 -8.10 9.58
C PRO A 65 -2.48 -7.55 9.35
N THR A 66 -3.42 -8.02 10.16
CA THR A 66 -4.78 -7.49 10.21
C THR A 66 -4.76 -6.05 10.69
N LEU A 67 -5.81 -5.29 10.34
CA LEU A 67 -5.97 -3.93 10.87
C LEU A 67 -5.94 -3.92 12.40
N GLN A 68 -6.55 -4.92 13.04
CA GLN A 68 -6.58 -5.03 14.49
C GLN A 68 -5.18 -5.22 15.09
N GLU A 69 -4.30 -6.00 14.46
CA GLU A 69 -2.91 -6.17 14.90
C GLU A 69 -2.10 -4.87 14.74
N LEU A 70 -2.30 -4.16 13.63
CA LEU A 70 -1.70 -2.85 13.39
C LEU A 70 -2.14 -1.83 14.46
N LEU A 71 -3.44 -1.76 14.74
CA LEU A 71 -4.00 -0.85 15.75
C LEU A 71 -3.57 -1.22 17.16
N THR A 72 -3.47 -2.51 17.46
CA THR A 72 -2.99 -3.00 18.77
C THR A 72 -1.55 -2.57 19.00
N THR A 73 -0.72 -2.59 17.94
CA THR A 73 0.69 -2.20 18.05
C THR A 73 0.86 -0.73 18.40
N ILE A 74 0.06 0.17 17.82
CA ILE A 74 0.21 1.61 18.05
C ILE A 74 -0.54 2.14 19.29
N ARG A 75 -1.51 1.38 19.81
CA ARG A 75 -2.51 1.82 20.81
C ARG A 75 -1.95 2.56 22.02
N ASP A 76 -0.90 2.01 22.63
CA ASP A 76 -0.36 2.47 23.91
C ASP A 76 1.04 3.09 23.75
N THR A 77 1.47 3.36 22.52
CA THR A 77 2.81 3.91 22.25
C THR A 77 2.87 5.42 22.38
N TRP A 78 1.72 6.11 22.44
CA TRP A 78 1.68 7.58 22.46
C TRP A 78 2.26 8.21 23.73
N THR A 79 2.49 7.47 24.80
CA THR A 79 3.20 7.96 26.00
C THR A 79 4.72 7.85 25.88
N ASP A 80 5.23 7.10 24.91
CA ASP A 80 6.66 6.85 24.73
C ASP A 80 7.37 8.08 24.14
N PRO A 81 8.68 8.28 24.39
CA PRO A 81 9.42 9.41 23.80
C PRO A 81 9.32 9.44 22.27
N ASP A 82 9.22 8.28 21.62
CA ASP A 82 9.06 8.12 20.18
C ASP A 82 7.93 7.13 19.88
N PRO A 83 6.68 7.62 19.71
CA PRO A 83 5.51 6.76 19.56
C PRO A 83 5.48 6.12 18.17
N GLN A 84 4.78 4.99 18.04
CA GLN A 84 4.62 4.34 16.75
C GLN A 84 3.35 4.82 16.03
N VAL A 85 3.46 5.00 14.72
CA VAL A 85 2.36 5.42 13.85
C VAL A 85 2.23 4.50 12.64
N LEU A 86 1.02 4.41 12.09
CA LEU A 86 0.79 3.77 10.79
C LEU A 86 1.08 4.79 9.71
N LEU A 87 2.12 4.58 8.92
CA LEU A 87 2.51 5.41 7.80
C LEU A 87 2.02 4.79 6.49
N PHE A 88 1.18 5.51 5.77
CA PHE A 88 0.82 5.21 4.40
C PHE A 88 1.85 5.88 3.48
N GLU A 89 2.61 5.05 2.76
CA GLU A 89 3.63 5.54 1.85
C GLU A 89 3.01 5.98 0.53
N PRO A 90 3.45 7.12 -0.02
CA PRO A 90 2.89 7.72 -1.23
C PRO A 90 3.01 6.81 -2.47
N PRO A 91 2.16 7.08 -3.47
CA PRO A 91 2.74 7.58 -4.71
C PRO A 91 2.73 9.12 -4.79
N THR A 92 1.94 9.82 -3.97
CA THR A 92 1.82 11.29 -4.03
C THR A 92 2.02 12.01 -2.69
N GLU A 93 1.48 11.50 -1.58
CA GLU A 93 1.56 12.16 -0.26
C GLU A 93 1.75 11.14 0.89
N TYR A 94 2.47 11.54 1.94
CA TYR A 94 2.55 10.76 3.17
C TYR A 94 1.32 11.02 4.04
N GLU A 95 0.76 9.95 4.58
CA GLU A 95 -0.31 10.02 5.58
C GLU A 95 0.04 9.16 6.79
N ALA A 96 -0.32 9.63 7.97
CA ALA A 96 -0.06 8.91 9.21
C ALA A 96 -1.31 8.80 10.08
N VAL A 97 -1.46 7.67 10.74
CA VAL A 97 -2.47 7.43 11.78
C VAL A 97 -1.78 7.10 13.08
N ALA A 98 -2.11 7.86 14.13
CA ALA A 98 -1.67 7.62 15.49
C ALA A 98 -2.87 7.25 16.37
N ALA A 99 -2.64 6.42 17.39
CA ALA A 99 -3.62 6.15 18.43
C ALA A 99 -3.29 7.01 19.65
N ILE A 100 -4.21 7.87 20.07
CA ILE A 100 -4.02 8.84 21.15
C ILE A 100 -5.22 8.75 22.08
N ASP A 101 -5.00 8.39 23.34
CA ASP A 101 -6.04 8.29 24.37
C ASP A 101 -7.25 7.41 23.95
N GLY A 102 -6.99 6.37 23.14
CA GLY A 102 -8.02 5.47 22.61
C GLY A 102 -8.73 5.97 21.35
N GLU A 103 -8.38 7.15 20.83
CA GLU A 103 -8.87 7.68 19.55
C GLU A 103 -7.83 7.52 18.43
N LEU A 104 -8.28 7.21 17.22
CA LEU A 104 -7.41 7.21 16.04
C LEU A 104 -7.40 8.59 15.40
N ARG A 105 -6.21 9.17 15.26
CA ARG A 105 -5.97 10.51 14.72
C ARG A 105 -5.26 10.37 13.38
N HIS A 106 -5.91 10.81 12.31
CA HIS A 106 -5.36 10.82 10.96
C HIS A 106 -4.78 12.18 10.61
N ARG A 107 -3.59 12.16 9.98
CA ARG A 107 -2.84 13.33 9.56
C ARG A 107 -2.30 13.11 8.14
N ASN A 108 -2.61 14.04 7.24
CA ASN A 108 -2.01 14.13 5.91
C ASN A 108 -1.07 15.35 5.87
N ALA A 109 0.11 15.21 5.26
CA ALA A 109 1.17 16.23 5.23
C ALA A 109 0.71 17.63 4.76
N HIS A 110 -0.28 17.73 3.87
CA HIS A 110 -0.73 19.01 3.28
C HIS A 110 -1.97 19.62 3.93
N ARG A 111 -2.76 18.84 4.67
CA ARG A 111 -3.86 19.41 5.45
C ARG A 111 -3.30 20.11 6.68
N THR A 112 -3.99 21.07 7.25
CA THR A 112 -3.58 21.69 8.54
C THR A 112 -4.35 21.09 9.72
N THR A 113 -5.40 20.33 9.43
CA THR A 113 -6.32 19.78 10.43
C THR A 113 -6.04 18.31 10.68
N VAL A 114 -5.93 17.94 11.95
CA VAL A 114 -6.04 16.55 12.40
C VAL A 114 -7.52 16.17 12.44
N HIS A 115 -7.85 14.95 12.06
CA HIS A 115 -9.21 14.44 12.14
C HIS A 115 -9.24 13.10 12.86
N THR A 116 -10.23 12.90 13.72
CA THR A 116 -10.53 11.59 14.29
C THR A 116 -11.07 10.69 13.17
N ILE A 117 -10.46 9.53 12.99
CA ILE A 117 -10.87 8.53 12.01
C ILE A 117 -11.48 7.32 12.74
N THR A 118 -12.52 6.74 12.17
CA THR A 118 -13.11 5.49 12.68
C THR A 118 -12.37 4.30 12.09
N GLU A 119 -12.42 3.14 12.76
CA GLU A 119 -11.85 1.90 12.23
C GLU A 119 -12.40 1.57 10.84
N ALA A 120 -13.72 1.70 10.62
CA ALA A 120 -14.35 1.47 9.32
C ALA A 120 -13.82 2.40 8.20
N HIS A 121 -13.50 3.66 8.50
CA HIS A 121 -12.88 4.55 7.52
C HIS A 121 -11.43 4.16 7.23
N LEU A 122 -10.71 3.66 8.25
CA LEU A 122 -9.36 3.16 8.09
C LEU A 122 -9.32 1.85 7.28
N GLU A 123 -10.29 0.94 7.48
CA GLU A 123 -10.49 -0.24 6.63
C GLU A 123 -10.72 0.14 5.17
N HIS A 124 -11.59 1.12 4.92
CA HIS A 124 -11.82 1.61 3.57
C HIS A 124 -10.55 2.20 2.96
N HIS A 125 -9.76 2.93 3.75
CA HIS A 125 -8.50 3.50 3.29
C HIS A 125 -7.45 2.42 2.97
N LEU A 126 -7.38 1.33 3.74
CA LEU A 126 -6.53 0.17 3.44
C LEU A 126 -6.85 -0.45 2.08
N GLN A 127 -8.15 -0.53 1.73
CA GLN A 127 -8.59 -1.09 0.46
C GLN A 127 -8.19 -0.22 -0.74
N SER A 128 -8.12 1.11 -0.57
CA SER A 128 -7.74 2.03 -1.64
C SER A 128 -6.24 2.28 -1.74
N SER A 129 -5.54 2.31 -0.60
CA SER A 129 -4.16 2.80 -0.50
C SER A 129 -3.14 1.70 -0.21
N GLY A 130 -3.59 0.50 0.14
CA GLY A 130 -2.72 -0.61 0.54
C GLY A 130 -2.39 -0.62 2.04
N LEU A 131 -1.54 -1.57 2.44
CA LEU A 131 -1.13 -1.73 3.83
C LEU A 131 -0.13 -0.64 4.26
N PRO A 132 -0.34 0.01 5.41
CA PRO A 132 0.61 0.95 5.97
C PRO A 132 1.78 0.20 6.61
N SER A 133 2.89 0.91 6.77
CA SER A 133 4.03 0.46 7.56
C SER A 133 3.94 1.04 8.98
N ILE A 134 4.27 0.24 10.00
CA ILE A 134 4.48 0.78 11.36
C ILE A 134 5.87 1.42 11.41
N ARG A 135 5.92 2.70 11.80
CA ARG A 135 7.16 3.47 11.94
C ARG A 135 7.18 4.26 13.24
N PRO A 136 8.36 4.45 13.87
CA PRO A 136 8.52 5.48 14.89
C PRO A 136 8.20 6.85 14.31
N LEU A 137 7.53 7.71 15.08
CA LEU A 137 7.15 9.05 14.65
C LEU A 137 8.36 9.87 14.20
N SER A 138 9.51 9.70 14.87
CA SER A 138 10.78 10.37 14.51
C SER A 138 11.30 10.03 13.12
N GLU A 139 10.90 8.90 12.54
CA GLU A 139 11.25 8.48 11.17
C GLU A 139 10.24 8.97 10.12
N THR A 140 9.21 9.71 10.54
CA THR A 140 8.19 10.26 9.65
C THR A 140 8.35 11.77 9.49
N PRO A 141 7.75 12.39 8.46
CA PRO A 141 7.73 13.84 8.34
C PRO A 141 6.78 14.55 9.33
N PHE A 142 6.16 13.80 10.25
CA PHE A 142 5.17 14.32 11.18
C PHE A 142 5.74 14.58 12.57
N GLU A 143 5.20 15.58 13.24
CA GLU A 143 5.55 15.93 14.61
C GLU A 143 4.41 15.62 15.58
N ARG A 144 4.76 15.34 16.83
CA ARG A 144 3.79 14.97 17.88
C ARG A 144 2.70 16.03 18.06
N ALA A 145 3.07 17.31 17.97
CA ALA A 145 2.17 18.45 18.10
C ALA A 145 1.02 18.40 17.08
N GLN A 146 1.32 17.94 15.85
CA GLN A 146 0.38 17.91 14.74
C GLN A 146 -0.79 16.93 14.95
N PHE A 147 -0.66 15.97 15.86
CA PHE A 147 -1.74 15.05 16.22
C PHE A 147 -2.51 15.49 17.47
N THR A 148 -1.93 16.37 18.29
CA THR A 148 -2.53 16.84 19.56
C THR A 148 -3.25 18.18 19.43
N GLU A 149 -2.99 18.96 18.39
CA GLU A 149 -3.67 20.23 18.15
C GLU A 149 -5.17 19.99 17.84
N SER A 150 -6.00 20.07 18.89
CA SER A 150 -7.43 20.32 18.72
C SER A 150 -7.61 21.62 17.95
N PRO A 151 -8.53 21.71 16.98
CA PRO A 151 -8.88 23.00 16.41
C PRO A 151 -9.32 23.89 17.56
N LEU A 152 -8.56 24.94 17.84
CA LEU A 152 -8.92 25.96 18.79
C LEU A 152 -10.31 26.48 18.39
N SER A 153 -11.34 26.09 19.14
CA SER A 153 -12.63 26.78 19.15
C SER A 153 -12.42 28.15 19.80
N THR A 154 -11.74 29.07 19.13
CA THR A 154 -11.78 30.50 19.46
C THR A 154 -13.06 31.07 18.84
N HIS A 155 -14.16 30.98 19.57
CA HIS A 155 -15.27 31.93 19.44
C HIS A 155 -15.11 32.96 20.56
N SER A 156 -14.69 34.16 20.16
CA SER A 156 -14.83 35.40 20.94
C SER A 156 -16.21 36.01 20.74
#